data_AF-A0A444YY39-F1
#
_entry.id   AF-A0A444YY39-F1
#
_cell.length_a   1.000
_cell.length_b   1.000
_cell.length_c   1.000
_cell.angle_alpha   90.00
_cell.angle_beta   90.00
_cell.angle_gamma   90.00
#
_symmetry.space_group_name_H-M   'P 1'
#
loop_
_entity.id
_entity.type
_entity.pdbx_description
1 polymer ?
#
loop_
_entity_poly.entity_id
_entity_poly.type
_entity_poly.pdbx_seq_one_letter_code
_entity_poly.pdbx_strand_id
1 'polypeptide(L)'
;MVLQKSSSSTSSMVFKVTRKPAELVAPAGPTPHELKLLSDIDDQQGLRFHYSGVHIFAYNPSMAGKDPVRVIREALSKALVFYYPLAGRLREGPRGKLMVDCSGEGVLLMEADADVTVDHFGVDPLPPFPCFDELLFDVRSSHDGIINSPLLLLQVTRFKCGGFIFAMRVNHTMCDAIGYVQFIKGIAEIAQGASKPSILPVWCRELLCARDPPRVTFIHHEYNQRPLENDSENVSLKPCHASFFFGSKEIDALRCLFPPHIAQSSTTFDVLTACLWRCHTAALQWKNPNQEVRFMCVVNTRFEPCRLNPPLPEGYYGNAFVLPTAVSTVEMLCRRPLSYALELVKKAKKEASEEYVHSTADLMEIKGRPPLSLTGSFIMSDIIKSGITDVDYGWGKPLYSGPDKAGMDDIPGLSFYVPYTNSKGEHGRLVLICLPQEAMKRFENELNGILQIKDIQKPTKSISNL
;
A
#
# COMPACT_ATOMS: atom_id res chain seq x y z
N MET A 1 -12.22 -6.02 20.76
CA MET A 1 -10.80 -6.42 20.64
C MET A 1 -10.43 -6.26 19.17
N VAL A 2 -9.53 -5.32 18.82
CA VAL A 2 -9.30 -4.92 17.41
C VAL A 2 -7.86 -5.12 16.94
N LEU A 3 -6.89 -5.24 17.85
CA LEU A 3 -5.54 -5.65 17.48
C LEU A 3 -5.51 -7.16 17.20
N GLN A 4 -5.03 -7.54 16.02
CA GLN A 4 -4.80 -8.95 15.67
C GLN A 4 -3.34 -9.36 15.79
N LYS A 5 -2.40 -8.46 15.48
CA LYS A 5 -0.96 -8.77 15.53
C LYS A 5 -0.11 -7.52 15.63
N SER A 6 1.01 -7.56 16.36
CA SER A 6 2.00 -6.48 16.42
C SER A 6 3.43 -7.03 16.40
N SER A 7 4.39 -6.26 15.87
CA SER A 7 5.81 -6.65 15.85
C SER A 7 6.41 -6.85 17.25
N SER A 8 5.81 -6.26 18.30
CA SER A 8 6.25 -6.48 19.69
C SER A 8 5.66 -7.74 20.33
N SER A 9 4.65 -8.36 19.71
CA SER A 9 3.97 -9.57 20.22
C SER A 9 4.28 -10.83 19.41
N THR A 10 4.99 -10.71 18.28
CA THR A 10 5.48 -11.88 17.55
C THR A 10 6.49 -12.61 18.42
N SER A 11 6.15 -13.84 18.83
CA SER A 11 7.09 -14.82 19.39
C SER A 11 8.37 -14.87 18.55
N SER A 12 9.51 -15.17 19.20
CA SER A 12 10.86 -15.29 18.63
C SER A 12 11.00 -16.48 17.67
N MET A 13 10.02 -16.67 16.79
CA MET A 13 10.05 -17.70 15.78
C MET A 13 11.17 -17.33 14.81
N VAL A 14 12.28 -18.04 14.94
CA VAL A 14 13.42 -17.98 14.04
C VAL A 14 13.35 -19.23 13.19
N PHE A 15 13.05 -19.05 11.90
CA PHE A 15 13.22 -20.09 10.90
C PHE A 15 14.24 -19.59 9.87
N LYS A 16 15.00 -20.51 9.29
CA LYS A 16 16.09 -20.20 8.37
C LYS A 16 15.58 -20.26 6.94
N VAL A 17 15.84 -19.21 6.18
CA VAL A 17 15.64 -19.20 4.72
C VAL A 17 16.97 -19.46 4.01
N THR A 18 17.03 -20.56 3.25
CA THR A 18 18.17 -20.89 2.39
C THR A 18 17.91 -20.38 0.98
N ARG A 19 18.67 -19.38 0.56
CA ARG A 19 18.52 -18.70 -0.74
C ARG A 19 19.50 -19.24 -1.77
N LYS A 20 19.04 -19.43 -2.99
CA LYS A 20 19.89 -19.62 -4.16
C LYS A 20 20.35 -18.26 -4.72
N PRO A 21 21.41 -18.22 -5.55
CA PRO A 21 21.81 -17.00 -6.24
C PRO A 21 20.63 -16.36 -6.98
N ALA A 22 20.57 -15.03 -6.95
CA ALA A 22 19.58 -14.29 -7.72
C ALA A 22 19.90 -14.34 -9.21
N GLU A 23 18.89 -14.48 -10.05
CA GLU A 23 19.03 -14.59 -11.50
C GLU A 23 18.17 -13.54 -12.21
N LEU A 24 18.65 -13.05 -13.35
CA LEU A 24 17.84 -12.20 -14.22
C LEU A 24 16.93 -13.07 -15.09
N VAL A 25 15.63 -12.82 -15.00
CA VAL A 25 14.62 -13.42 -15.87
C VAL A 25 14.27 -12.41 -16.96
N ALA A 26 14.80 -12.66 -18.16
CA ALA A 26 14.52 -11.88 -19.35
C ALA A 26 13.15 -12.23 -19.96
N PRO A 27 12.58 -11.36 -20.83
CA PRO A 27 11.42 -11.71 -21.64
C PRO A 27 11.66 -12.98 -22.48
N ALA A 28 10.62 -13.81 -22.63
CA ALA A 28 10.71 -15.09 -23.34
C ALA A 28 10.87 -14.96 -24.87
N GLY A 29 10.73 -13.75 -25.41
CA GLY A 29 10.80 -13.45 -26.83
C GLY A 29 11.30 -12.03 -27.07
N PRO A 30 11.51 -11.63 -28.34
CA PRO A 30 12.04 -10.32 -28.68
C PRO A 30 11.10 -9.20 -28.24
N THR A 31 11.66 -8.12 -27.69
CA THR A 31 10.94 -6.92 -27.25
C THR A 31 11.51 -5.67 -27.91
N PRO A 32 10.72 -4.60 -28.05
CA PRO A 32 11.23 -3.31 -28.52
C PRO A 32 12.36 -2.79 -27.61
N HIS A 33 13.42 -2.26 -28.23
CA HIS A 33 14.48 -1.54 -27.54
C HIS A 33 14.25 -0.04 -27.77
N GLU A 34 13.74 0.62 -26.76
CA GLU A 34 13.35 2.03 -26.83
C GLU A 34 13.44 2.70 -25.47
N LEU A 35 13.43 4.02 -25.48
CA LEU A 35 13.42 4.84 -24.28
C LEU A 35 12.00 5.40 -24.09
N LYS A 36 11.34 5.09 -22.98
CA LYS A 36 9.98 5.55 -22.72
C LYS A 36 9.93 6.53 -21.56
N LEU A 37 9.36 7.71 -21.79
CA LEU A 37 9.16 8.71 -20.75
C LEU A 37 8.07 8.28 -19.77
N LEU A 38 8.33 8.45 -18.47
CA LEU A 38 7.32 8.32 -17.42
C LEU A 38 6.43 9.58 -17.40
N SER A 39 5.23 9.46 -16.84
CA SER A 39 4.34 10.62 -16.64
C SER A 39 4.88 11.52 -15.54
N ASP A 40 4.34 12.74 -15.40
CA ASP A 40 4.69 13.61 -14.26
C ASP A 40 4.04 13.14 -12.96
N ILE A 41 3.03 12.26 -13.03
CA ILE A 41 2.47 11.58 -11.86
C ILE A 41 3.35 10.41 -11.39
N ASP A 42 4.07 9.74 -12.29
CA ASP A 42 4.90 8.57 -11.96
C ASP A 42 6.21 8.93 -11.27
N ASP A 43 6.85 10.02 -11.68
CA ASP A 43 8.25 10.30 -11.35
C ASP A 43 8.45 11.29 -10.20
N GLN A 44 7.36 11.53 -9.46
CA GLN A 44 7.34 12.24 -8.20
C GLN A 44 8.42 11.70 -7.25
N GLN A 45 9.11 12.60 -6.54
CA GLN A 45 10.16 12.20 -5.60
C GLN A 45 9.66 11.24 -4.52
N GLY A 46 8.42 11.44 -4.05
CA GLY A 46 7.77 10.57 -3.08
C GLY A 46 7.46 9.15 -3.57
N LEU A 47 7.70 8.81 -4.84
CA LEU A 47 7.51 7.47 -5.42
C LEU A 47 8.84 6.78 -5.78
N ARG A 48 9.98 7.40 -5.47
CA ARG A 48 11.30 6.89 -5.86
C ARG A 48 11.86 5.84 -4.90
N PHE A 49 11.06 4.81 -4.65
CA PHE A 49 11.41 3.69 -3.79
C PHE A 49 10.81 2.39 -4.33
N HIS A 50 11.25 1.26 -3.77
CA HIS A 50 10.59 -0.03 -4.02
C HIS A 50 9.63 -0.33 -2.88
N TYR A 51 8.35 -0.48 -3.19
CA TYR A 51 7.39 -0.97 -2.21
C TYR A 51 7.35 -2.50 -2.24
N SER A 52 7.03 -3.11 -1.11
CA SER A 52 6.97 -4.56 -0.96
C SER A 52 5.55 -5.10 -0.80
N GLY A 53 5.34 -6.32 -1.29
CA GLY A 53 4.09 -7.06 -1.17
C GLY A 53 4.36 -8.56 -1.15
N VAL A 54 3.42 -9.32 -0.57
CA VAL A 54 3.52 -10.77 -0.43
C VAL A 54 2.22 -11.48 -0.75
N HIS A 55 2.36 -12.69 -1.29
CA HIS A 55 1.28 -13.64 -1.49
C HIS A 55 1.67 -14.95 -0.82
N ILE A 56 0.87 -15.40 0.15
CA ILE A 56 1.12 -16.64 0.89
C ILE A 56 0.12 -17.70 0.41
N PHE A 57 0.62 -18.84 -0.06
CA PHE A 57 -0.20 -19.93 -0.57
C PHE A 57 -0.04 -21.19 0.28
N ALA A 58 -1.18 -21.82 0.58
CA ALA A 58 -1.20 -23.16 1.15
C ALA A 58 -0.75 -24.20 0.12
N TYR A 59 -0.43 -25.40 0.59
CA TYR A 59 -0.27 -26.54 -0.29
C TYR A 59 -1.61 -26.89 -0.96
N ASN A 60 -1.56 -27.19 -2.26
CA ASN A 60 -2.71 -27.64 -3.03
C ASN A 60 -2.41 -29.02 -3.63
N PRO A 61 -3.15 -30.09 -3.26
CA PRO A 61 -2.97 -31.44 -3.79
C PRO A 61 -3.05 -31.53 -5.32
N SER A 62 -3.83 -30.67 -5.98
CA SER A 62 -3.93 -30.63 -7.44
C SER A 62 -2.63 -30.19 -8.12
N MET A 63 -1.74 -29.54 -7.38
CA MET A 63 -0.41 -29.11 -7.84
C MET A 63 0.72 -29.99 -7.30
N ALA A 64 0.41 -31.20 -6.81
CA ALA A 64 1.41 -32.14 -6.33
C ALA A 64 2.51 -32.40 -7.38
N GLY A 65 3.78 -32.30 -6.95
CA GLY A 65 4.95 -32.48 -7.82
C GLY A 65 5.26 -31.31 -8.76
N LYS A 66 4.45 -30.23 -8.75
CA LYS A 66 4.79 -28.98 -9.45
C LYS A 66 5.61 -28.09 -8.52
N ASP A 67 6.67 -27.52 -9.08
CA ASP A 67 7.49 -26.55 -8.38
C ASP A 67 6.97 -25.12 -8.65
N PRO A 68 6.52 -24.37 -7.63
CA PRO A 68 6.02 -23.00 -7.81
C PRO A 68 7.07 -22.07 -8.40
N VAL A 69 8.37 -22.26 -8.11
CA VAL A 69 9.43 -21.41 -8.67
C VAL A 69 9.50 -21.58 -10.18
N ARG A 70 9.49 -22.83 -10.66
CA ARG A 70 9.53 -23.11 -12.09
C ARG A 70 8.30 -22.55 -12.80
N VAL A 71 7.11 -22.80 -12.25
CA VAL A 71 5.84 -22.32 -12.82
C VAL A 71 5.81 -20.79 -12.92
N ILE A 72 6.13 -20.09 -11.82
CA ILE A 72 6.11 -18.62 -11.78
C ILE A 72 7.19 -18.04 -12.69
N ARG A 73 8.40 -18.62 -12.70
CA ARG A 73 9.51 -18.16 -13.56
C ARG A 73 9.16 -18.23 -15.05
N GLU A 74 8.62 -19.36 -15.50
CA GLU A 74 8.21 -19.55 -16.90
C GLU A 74 7.09 -18.56 -17.28
N ALA A 75 6.10 -18.38 -16.42
CA ALA A 75 5.00 -17.45 -16.64
C ALA A 75 5.45 -15.99 -16.65
N LEU A 76 6.35 -15.62 -15.73
CA LEU A 76 6.96 -14.30 -15.63
C LEU A 76 7.72 -13.95 -16.91
N SER A 77 8.59 -14.83 -17.40
CA SER A 77 9.36 -14.59 -18.63
C SER A 77 8.43 -14.34 -19.83
N LYS A 78 7.33 -15.09 -19.94
CA LYS A 78 6.30 -14.87 -20.98
C LYS A 78 5.52 -13.57 -20.78
N ALA A 79 5.14 -13.24 -19.55
CA ALA A 79 4.43 -12.00 -19.22
C ALA A 79 5.27 -10.77 -19.56
N LEU A 80 6.58 -10.82 -19.35
CA LEU A 80 7.52 -9.75 -19.66
C LEU A 80 7.63 -9.43 -21.14
N VAL A 81 7.14 -10.28 -22.06
CA VAL A 81 7.02 -9.88 -23.48
C VAL A 81 5.98 -8.77 -23.65
N PHE A 82 4.87 -8.84 -22.90
CA PHE A 82 3.83 -7.82 -22.91
C PHE A 82 4.21 -6.63 -22.03
N TYR A 83 4.75 -6.90 -20.84
CA TYR A 83 5.19 -5.90 -19.87
C TYR A 83 6.68 -5.57 -20.02
N TYR A 84 7.19 -5.52 -21.25
CA TYR A 84 8.63 -5.37 -21.52
C TYR A 84 9.31 -4.15 -20.87
N PRO A 85 8.63 -3.01 -20.59
CA PRO A 85 9.28 -1.92 -19.87
C PRO A 85 9.72 -2.33 -18.44
N LEU A 86 9.05 -3.30 -17.81
CA LEU A 86 9.44 -3.79 -16.48
C LEU A 86 10.77 -4.57 -16.50
N ALA A 87 11.20 -5.06 -17.67
CA ALA A 87 12.50 -5.72 -17.86
C ALA A 87 13.65 -4.74 -18.15
N GLY A 88 13.37 -3.43 -18.19
CA GLY A 88 14.34 -2.37 -18.45
C GLY A 88 15.03 -1.84 -17.20
N ARG A 89 15.60 -0.63 -17.33
CA ARG A 89 16.21 0.14 -16.25
C ARG A 89 15.73 1.58 -16.29
N LEU A 90 15.52 2.20 -15.12
CA LEU A 90 15.27 3.64 -15.08
C LEU A 90 16.54 4.42 -15.41
N ARG A 91 16.36 5.51 -16.15
CA ARG A 91 17.32 6.56 -16.43
C ARG A 91 16.74 7.89 -15.96
N GLU A 92 17.62 8.78 -15.54
CA GLU A 92 17.26 10.13 -15.13
C GLU A 92 17.69 11.12 -16.20
N GLY A 93 16.75 11.96 -16.63
CA GLY A 93 16.97 13.08 -17.54
C GLY A 93 17.06 14.42 -16.82
N PRO A 94 17.09 15.54 -17.57
CA PRO A 94 17.13 16.88 -17.01
C PRO A 94 15.97 17.14 -16.03
N ARG A 95 16.23 17.93 -14.98
CA ARG A 95 15.26 18.28 -13.93
C ARG A 95 14.61 17.05 -13.25
N GLY A 96 15.33 15.94 -13.23
CA GLY A 96 14.91 14.70 -12.59
C GLY A 96 13.81 13.95 -13.34
N LYS A 97 13.49 14.28 -14.60
CA LYS A 97 12.50 13.52 -15.38
C LYS A 97 12.93 12.07 -15.52
N LEU A 98 12.07 11.12 -15.19
CA LEU A 98 12.41 9.70 -15.32
C LEU A 98 11.97 9.13 -16.66
N MET A 99 12.74 8.18 -17.15
CA MET A 99 12.45 7.39 -18.34
C MET A 99 12.94 5.96 -18.13
N VAL A 100 12.32 5.01 -18.80
CA VAL A 100 12.75 3.62 -18.80
C VAL A 100 13.46 3.30 -20.10
N ASP A 101 14.69 2.85 -19.97
CA ASP A 101 15.47 2.22 -21.03
C ASP A 101 15.02 0.77 -21.11
N CYS A 102 14.22 0.43 -22.14
CA CYS A 102 13.67 -0.89 -22.37
C CYS A 102 14.73 -1.84 -22.95
N SER A 103 15.78 -2.13 -22.17
CA SER A 103 16.92 -2.95 -22.56
C SER A 103 16.64 -4.45 -22.63
N GLY A 104 15.52 -4.91 -22.06
CA GLY A 104 15.17 -6.34 -22.02
C GLY A 104 16.08 -7.19 -21.11
N GLU A 105 16.94 -6.57 -20.30
CA GLU A 105 17.85 -7.28 -19.37
C GLU A 105 17.13 -8.19 -18.37
N GLY A 106 15.87 -7.90 -18.09
CA GLY A 106 15.03 -8.72 -17.23
C GLY A 106 14.91 -8.21 -15.81
N VAL A 107 14.20 -9.00 -15.01
CA VAL A 107 13.89 -8.74 -13.60
C VAL A 107 14.64 -9.71 -12.70
N LEU A 108 14.90 -9.33 -11.45
CA LEU A 108 15.61 -10.19 -10.53
C LEU A 108 14.65 -11.21 -9.90
N LEU A 109 14.95 -12.50 -10.02
CA LEU A 109 14.22 -13.58 -9.35
C LEU A 109 15.16 -14.39 -8.46
N MET A 110 14.75 -14.60 -7.22
CA MET A 110 15.42 -15.44 -6.24
C MET A 110 14.55 -16.64 -5.87
N GLU A 111 15.18 -17.79 -5.84
CA GLU A 111 14.61 -19.02 -5.31
C GLU A 111 15.09 -19.24 -3.89
N ALA A 112 14.19 -19.66 -3.01
CA ALA A 112 14.55 -20.00 -1.63
C ALA A 112 13.71 -21.15 -1.07
N ASP A 113 14.23 -21.76 -0.02
CA ASP A 113 13.53 -22.77 0.77
C ASP A 113 13.58 -22.35 2.25
N ALA A 114 12.44 -22.36 2.92
CA ALA A 114 12.32 -22.06 4.34
C ALA A 114 12.01 -23.33 5.13
N ASP A 115 12.70 -23.52 6.26
CA ASP A 115 12.58 -24.71 7.08
C ASP A 115 11.35 -24.71 8.01
N VAL A 116 10.24 -24.13 7.52
CA VAL A 116 9.00 -23.86 8.23
C VAL A 116 7.78 -24.33 7.42
N THR A 117 6.63 -24.51 8.08
CA THR A 117 5.33 -24.75 7.40
C THR A 117 4.47 -23.49 7.45
N VAL A 118 3.45 -23.40 6.59
CA VAL A 118 2.53 -22.26 6.58
C VAL A 118 1.78 -22.07 7.91
N ASP A 119 1.53 -23.16 8.65
CA ASP A 119 0.82 -23.13 9.95
C ASP A 119 1.57 -22.32 11.02
N HIS A 120 2.89 -22.18 10.87
CA HIS A 120 3.71 -21.38 11.78
C HIS A 120 3.41 -19.88 11.68
N PHE A 121 2.82 -19.41 10.57
CA PHE A 121 2.37 -18.02 10.45
C PHE A 121 1.07 -17.75 11.24
N GLY A 122 0.47 -18.79 11.82
CA GLY A 122 -0.78 -18.76 12.55
C GLY A 122 -1.99 -19.08 11.67
N VAL A 123 -3.14 -19.28 12.31
CA VAL A 123 -4.42 -19.54 11.63
C VAL A 123 -4.83 -18.36 10.75
N ASP A 124 -4.49 -17.15 11.19
CA ASP A 124 -4.67 -15.90 10.45
C ASP A 124 -3.27 -15.32 10.13
N PRO A 125 -2.68 -15.64 8.96
CA PRO A 125 -1.34 -15.19 8.61
C PRO A 125 -1.36 -13.70 8.25
N LEU A 126 -1.07 -12.87 9.25
CA LEU A 126 -1.12 -11.41 9.14
C LEU A 126 0.27 -10.78 9.23
N PRO A 127 0.49 -9.62 8.59
CA PRO A 127 1.67 -8.81 8.82
C PRO A 127 1.66 -8.16 10.23
N PRO A 128 2.82 -7.81 10.80
CA PRO A 128 4.15 -8.16 10.32
C PRO A 128 4.41 -9.67 10.43
N PHE A 129 5.07 -10.24 9.43
CA PHE A 129 5.38 -11.67 9.38
C PHE A 129 6.68 -11.97 10.17
N PRO A 130 6.77 -13.11 10.89
CA PRO A 130 8.02 -13.54 11.51
C PRO A 130 9.13 -13.73 10.47
N CYS A 131 10.38 -13.39 10.83
CA CYS A 131 11.54 -13.46 9.94
C CYS A 131 11.33 -12.83 8.55
N PHE A 132 10.59 -11.72 8.46
CA PHE A 132 10.26 -11.13 7.16
C PHE A 132 11.50 -10.73 6.34
N ASP A 133 12.54 -10.22 6.99
CA ASP A 133 13.83 -9.90 6.34
C ASP A 133 14.50 -11.14 5.71
N GLU A 134 14.11 -12.35 6.12
CA GLU A 134 14.51 -13.61 5.49
C GLU A 134 13.59 -14.00 4.31
N LEU A 135 12.30 -13.66 4.39
CA LEU A 135 11.29 -13.99 3.38
C LEU A 135 11.29 -13.05 2.17
N LEU A 136 11.83 -11.84 2.34
CA LEU A 136 12.03 -10.89 1.25
C LEU A 136 13.49 -10.50 1.16
N PHE A 137 14.13 -10.86 0.05
CA PHE A 137 15.50 -10.44 -0.23
C PHE A 137 15.58 -8.92 -0.37
N ASP A 138 16.46 -8.32 0.44
CA ASP A 138 16.89 -6.95 0.28
C ASP A 138 18.13 -6.92 -0.62
N VAL A 139 17.98 -6.41 -1.85
CA VAL A 139 19.18 -5.95 -2.55
C VAL A 139 19.57 -4.66 -1.85
N ARG A 140 20.75 -4.66 -1.23
CA ARG A 140 21.44 -3.51 -0.62
C ARG A 140 21.57 -2.25 -1.52
N SER A 141 20.96 -2.23 -2.70
CA SER A 141 20.80 -1.06 -3.56
C SER A 141 19.79 -0.04 -3.03
N SER A 142 19.15 -0.28 -1.88
CA SER A 142 18.26 0.68 -1.20
C SER A 142 18.96 1.94 -0.66
N HIS A 143 20.29 2.02 -0.74
CA HIS A 143 21.05 3.26 -0.52
C HIS A 143 21.64 3.88 -1.80
N ASP A 144 21.67 3.14 -2.93
CA ASP A 144 22.30 3.56 -4.20
C ASP A 144 21.29 4.00 -5.28
N GLY A 145 19.99 3.92 -5.00
CA GLY A 145 18.92 4.56 -5.78
C GLY A 145 18.14 3.65 -6.75
N ILE A 146 17.02 4.19 -7.25
CA ILE A 146 16.11 3.53 -8.21
C ILE A 146 16.62 3.54 -9.66
N ILE A 147 17.72 4.23 -9.93
CA ILE A 147 18.29 4.41 -11.28
C ILE A 147 19.23 3.26 -11.60
N ASN A 148 19.22 2.80 -12.85
CA ASN A 148 20.08 1.71 -13.32
C ASN A 148 19.96 0.40 -12.51
N SER A 149 18.87 0.20 -11.77
CA SER A 149 18.60 -0.99 -10.99
C SER A 149 17.40 -1.79 -11.55
N PRO A 150 17.30 -3.09 -11.26
CA PRO A 150 16.12 -3.87 -11.62
C PRO A 150 14.83 -3.25 -11.06
N LEU A 151 13.82 -3.14 -11.93
CA LEU A 151 12.54 -2.51 -11.57
C LEU A 151 11.65 -3.43 -10.72
N LEU A 152 11.87 -4.74 -10.82
CA LEU A 152 11.21 -5.77 -10.05
C LEU A 152 12.25 -6.70 -9.44
N LEU A 153 12.06 -6.98 -8.15
CA LEU A 153 12.82 -7.99 -7.42
C LEU A 153 11.82 -8.96 -6.80
N LEU A 154 11.99 -10.23 -7.12
CA LEU A 154 11.01 -11.27 -6.85
C LEU A 154 11.69 -12.39 -6.06
N GLN A 155 11.00 -12.94 -5.07
CA GLN A 155 11.45 -14.11 -4.34
C GLN A 155 10.30 -15.11 -4.22
N VAL A 156 10.55 -16.36 -4.60
CA VAL A 156 9.64 -17.47 -4.35
C VAL A 156 10.30 -18.38 -3.33
N THR A 157 9.71 -18.48 -2.15
CA THR A 157 10.22 -19.28 -1.03
C THR A 157 9.29 -20.45 -0.75
N ARG A 158 9.80 -21.68 -0.87
CA ARG A 158 9.03 -22.91 -0.60
C ARG A 158 9.00 -23.22 0.90
N PHE A 159 7.87 -23.73 1.37
CA PHE A 159 7.70 -24.24 2.73
C PHE A 159 7.76 -25.76 2.77
N LYS A 160 8.13 -26.33 3.92
CA LYS A 160 8.20 -27.80 4.14
C LYS A 160 6.89 -28.52 3.85
N CYS A 161 5.75 -27.84 4.02
CA CYS A 161 4.41 -28.40 3.78
C CYS A 161 4.00 -28.41 2.30
N GLY A 162 4.82 -27.90 1.38
CA GLY A 162 4.48 -27.76 -0.04
C GLY A 162 3.71 -26.48 -0.40
N GLY A 163 3.41 -25.62 0.59
CA GLY A 163 3.00 -24.25 0.35
C GLY A 163 4.20 -23.36 0.00
N PHE A 164 3.95 -22.09 -0.33
CA PHE A 164 5.01 -21.15 -0.65
C PHE A 164 4.59 -19.70 -0.38
N ILE A 165 5.58 -18.81 -0.33
CA ILE A 165 5.37 -17.37 -0.37
C ILE A 165 6.02 -16.80 -1.63
N PHE A 166 5.26 -15.95 -2.33
CA PHE A 166 5.75 -15.13 -3.42
C PHE A 166 5.84 -13.69 -2.93
N ALA A 167 7.07 -13.21 -2.75
CA ALA A 167 7.39 -11.90 -2.23
C ALA A 167 7.98 -11.02 -3.34
N MET A 168 7.58 -9.75 -3.36
CA MET A 168 7.90 -8.84 -4.45
C MET A 168 8.33 -7.48 -3.91
N ARG A 169 9.31 -6.86 -4.57
CA ARG A 169 9.64 -5.44 -4.48
C ARG A 169 9.45 -4.82 -5.84
N VAL A 170 8.67 -3.75 -5.89
CA VAL A 170 8.24 -3.09 -7.11
C VAL A 170 8.66 -1.64 -7.05
N ASN A 171 9.40 -1.18 -8.07
CA ASN A 171 9.75 0.22 -8.20
C ASN A 171 8.46 1.04 -8.39
N HIS A 172 8.11 1.88 -7.42
CA HIS A 172 6.79 2.53 -7.38
C HIS A 172 6.59 3.49 -8.56
N THR A 173 7.65 4.04 -9.14
CA THR A 173 7.53 4.90 -10.34
C THR A 173 6.99 4.17 -11.56
N MET A 174 7.09 2.82 -11.59
CA MET A 174 6.61 2.03 -12.71
C MET A 174 5.12 1.72 -12.64
N CYS A 175 4.56 1.49 -11.46
CA CYS A 175 3.14 1.19 -11.30
C CYS A 175 2.64 1.47 -9.88
N ASP A 176 1.35 1.79 -9.80
CA ASP A 176 0.61 1.76 -8.53
C ASP A 176 0.07 0.35 -8.23
N ALA A 177 -0.65 0.20 -7.12
CA ALA A 177 -1.23 -1.07 -6.70
C ALA A 177 -2.15 -1.70 -7.77
N ILE A 178 -2.86 -0.92 -8.58
CA ILE A 178 -3.75 -1.47 -9.63
C ILE A 178 -2.93 -2.01 -10.79
N GLY A 179 -1.93 -1.25 -11.26
CA GLY A 179 -1.03 -1.70 -12.31
C GLY A 179 -0.24 -2.95 -11.90
N TYR A 180 0.18 -3.01 -10.64
CA TYR A 180 0.80 -4.20 -10.06
C TYR A 180 -0.12 -5.41 -10.05
N VAL A 181 -1.37 -5.26 -9.57
CA VAL A 181 -2.32 -6.37 -9.56
C VAL A 181 -2.62 -6.85 -10.98
N GLN A 182 -2.72 -5.94 -11.95
CA GLN A 182 -2.87 -6.30 -13.36
C GLN A 182 -1.70 -7.15 -13.87
N PHE A 183 -0.46 -6.77 -13.54
CA PHE A 183 0.74 -7.51 -13.93
C PHE A 183 0.77 -8.94 -13.35
N ILE A 184 0.56 -9.08 -12.04
CA ILE A 184 0.59 -10.40 -11.39
C ILE A 184 -0.60 -11.29 -11.78
N LYS A 185 -1.77 -10.71 -12.11
CA LYS A 185 -2.87 -11.45 -12.72
C LYS A 185 -2.47 -12.00 -14.09
N GLY A 186 -1.77 -11.21 -14.91
CA GLY A 186 -1.21 -11.70 -16.18
C GLY A 186 -0.21 -12.85 -15.99
N ILE A 187 0.64 -12.80 -14.97
CA ILE A 187 1.53 -13.94 -14.61
C ILE A 187 0.69 -15.16 -14.21
N ALA A 188 -0.29 -14.98 -13.33
CA ALA A 188 -1.18 -16.03 -12.85
C ALA A 188 -1.94 -16.73 -13.98
N GLU A 189 -2.51 -15.97 -14.92
CA GLU A 189 -3.19 -16.51 -16.09
C GLU A 189 -2.26 -17.35 -16.96
N ILE A 190 -1.05 -16.87 -17.23
CA ILE A 190 -0.05 -17.60 -18.04
C ILE A 190 0.46 -18.84 -17.29
N ALA A 191 0.64 -18.76 -15.97
CA ALA A 191 1.00 -19.90 -15.12
C ALA A 191 -0.04 -21.03 -15.20
N GLN A 192 -1.32 -20.67 -15.39
CA GLN A 192 -2.43 -21.59 -15.59
C GLN A 192 -2.66 -22.00 -17.06
N GLY A 193 -1.79 -21.57 -17.98
CA GLY A 193 -1.79 -22.02 -19.38
C GLY A 193 -2.34 -21.02 -20.39
N ALA A 194 -2.71 -19.80 -20.00
CA ALA A 194 -3.04 -18.76 -20.97
C ALA A 194 -1.82 -18.40 -21.84
N SER A 195 -2.07 -18.08 -23.11
CA SER A 195 -1.00 -17.65 -24.03
C SER A 195 -0.61 -16.19 -23.87
N LYS A 196 -1.48 -15.37 -23.27
CA LYS A 196 -1.30 -13.94 -23.04
C LYS A 196 -2.18 -13.47 -21.86
N PRO A 197 -1.87 -12.32 -21.25
CA PRO A 197 -2.76 -11.69 -20.28
C PRO A 197 -4.12 -11.33 -20.90
N SER A 198 -5.18 -11.44 -20.11
CA SER A 198 -6.54 -11.04 -20.49
C SER A 198 -6.65 -9.53 -20.74
N ILE A 199 -5.98 -8.73 -19.91
CA ILE A 199 -5.82 -7.29 -20.06
C ILE A 199 -4.38 -7.01 -20.50
N LEU A 200 -4.22 -6.51 -21.73
CA LEU A 200 -2.91 -6.16 -22.28
C LEU A 200 -2.42 -4.83 -21.67
N PRO A 201 -1.15 -4.72 -21.27
CA PRO A 201 -0.61 -3.47 -20.76
C PRO A 201 -0.60 -2.37 -21.81
N VAL A 202 -0.96 -1.16 -21.38
CA VAL A 202 -0.92 0.06 -22.19
C VAL A 202 0.00 1.06 -21.51
N TRP A 203 0.94 1.64 -22.27
CA TRP A 203 1.90 2.61 -21.75
C TRP A 203 1.25 3.96 -21.44
N CYS A 204 0.77 4.65 -22.49
CA CYS A 204 0.07 5.95 -22.49
C CYS A 204 0.36 6.91 -21.33
N ARG A 205 1.64 7.06 -20.93
CA ARG A 205 2.05 7.91 -19.80
C ARG A 205 1.87 9.40 -20.11
N GLU A 206 1.83 9.76 -21.39
CA GLU A 206 1.56 11.11 -21.86
C GLU A 206 0.21 11.66 -21.38
N LEU A 207 -0.76 10.80 -21.06
CA LEU A 207 -2.08 11.20 -20.54
C LEU A 207 -2.03 11.84 -19.14
N LEU A 208 -0.93 11.64 -18.41
CA LEU A 208 -0.70 12.17 -17.06
C LEU A 208 0.57 13.04 -17.01
N CYS A 209 1.00 13.57 -18.15
CA CYS A 209 2.02 14.62 -18.20
C CYS A 209 1.42 15.99 -17.90
N ALA A 210 2.29 16.92 -17.51
CA ALA A 210 1.97 18.33 -17.36
C ALA A 210 1.43 18.92 -18.68
N ARG A 211 0.56 19.92 -18.54
CA ARG A 211 0.03 20.70 -19.65
C ARG A 211 1.11 21.60 -20.24
N ASP A 212 0.86 22.09 -21.46
CA ASP A 212 1.70 23.09 -22.10
C ASP A 212 0.89 24.36 -22.42
N PRO A 213 1.13 25.49 -21.72
CA PRO A 213 2.06 25.64 -20.58
C PRO A 213 1.50 25.03 -19.29
N PRO A 214 2.36 24.61 -18.34
CA PRO A 214 1.92 24.08 -17.06
C PRO A 214 1.30 25.18 -16.20
N ARG A 215 0.21 24.87 -15.48
CA ARG A 215 -0.52 25.80 -14.62
C ARG A 215 -1.04 25.12 -13.36
N VAL A 216 -0.41 25.39 -12.22
CA VAL A 216 -0.93 24.95 -10.91
C VAL A 216 -2.20 25.73 -10.56
N THR A 217 -3.31 25.03 -10.36
CA THR A 217 -4.64 25.61 -10.07
C THR A 217 -5.17 25.28 -8.66
N PHE A 218 -4.51 24.36 -7.94
CA PHE A 218 -4.82 23.98 -6.57
C PHE A 218 -3.67 24.29 -5.61
N ILE A 219 -4.01 24.47 -4.33
CA ILE A 219 -3.02 24.46 -3.25
C ILE A 219 -2.74 23.00 -2.90
N HIS A 220 -1.54 22.52 -3.22
CA HIS A 220 -1.12 21.16 -2.91
C HIS A 220 -0.46 21.08 -1.53
N HIS A 221 -1.29 20.92 -0.48
CA HIS A 221 -0.84 20.82 0.91
C HIS A 221 0.11 19.64 1.18
N GLU A 222 0.07 18.61 0.35
CA GLU A 222 0.92 17.43 0.36
C GLU A 222 2.40 17.74 0.04
N TYR A 223 2.69 18.82 -0.70
CA TYR A 223 4.07 19.23 -1.05
C TYR A 223 4.49 20.53 -0.34
N ASN A 224 3.66 21.06 0.56
CA ASN A 224 3.96 22.27 1.32
C ASN A 224 4.89 21.96 2.50
N GLN A 225 6.19 21.93 2.23
CA GLN A 225 7.25 21.80 3.22
C GLN A 225 7.24 23.01 4.18
N ARG A 226 7.16 22.76 5.49
CA ARG A 226 7.38 23.78 6.53
C ARG A 226 8.53 23.34 7.44
N PRO A 227 9.39 24.27 7.89
CA PRO A 227 10.42 23.95 8.88
C PRO A 227 9.77 23.40 10.15
N LEU A 228 10.37 22.36 10.72
CA LEU A 228 9.96 21.87 12.04
C LEU A 228 10.46 22.85 13.10
N GLU A 229 9.54 23.36 13.92
CA GLU A 229 9.91 24.03 15.16
C GLU A 229 10.29 22.95 16.19
N ASN A 230 11.58 22.64 16.31
CA ASN A 230 12.30 22.00 17.43
C ASN A 230 11.61 20.91 18.31
N ASP A 231 10.63 20.17 17.82
CA ASP A 231 9.91 19.16 18.62
C ASP A 231 10.44 17.73 18.47
N SER A 232 11.54 17.51 17.72
CA SER A 232 12.04 16.17 17.38
C SER A 232 12.87 15.47 18.46
N GLU A 233 13.01 16.04 19.66
CA GLU A 233 13.69 15.36 20.76
C GLU A 233 12.70 14.52 21.60
N ASN A 234 12.88 13.20 21.52
CA ASN A 234 12.40 12.14 22.43
C ASN A 234 11.16 11.31 22.07
N VAL A 235 11.04 10.84 20.82
CA VAL A 235 10.28 9.60 20.57
C VAL A 235 11.26 8.53 20.10
N SER A 236 11.33 7.41 20.82
CA SER A 236 12.09 6.23 20.38
C SER A 236 11.75 5.94 18.91
N LEU A 237 12.75 6.10 18.03
CA LEU A 237 12.57 6.01 16.57
C LEU A 237 12.29 4.59 16.08
N LYS A 238 12.24 3.59 16.97
CA LYS A 238 12.04 2.20 16.56
C LYS A 238 10.61 2.03 16.00
N PRO A 239 10.47 1.77 14.68
CA PRO A 239 9.16 1.56 14.09
C PRO A 239 8.53 0.28 14.67
N CYS A 240 7.24 0.35 14.94
CA CYS A 240 6.40 -0.76 15.36
C CYS A 240 5.25 -0.90 14.35
N HIS A 241 5.11 -2.09 13.79
CA HIS A 241 4.08 -2.40 12.80
C HIS A 241 2.99 -3.23 13.46
N ALA A 242 1.73 -2.87 13.21
CA ALA A 242 0.59 -3.58 13.75
C ALA A 242 -0.55 -3.71 12.74
N SER A 243 -1.30 -4.78 12.90
CA SER A 243 -2.46 -5.15 12.10
C SER A 243 -3.72 -5.13 12.95
N PHE A 244 -4.72 -4.38 12.50
CA PHE A 244 -6.00 -4.21 13.16
C PHE A 244 -7.14 -4.64 12.26
N PHE A 245 -8.03 -5.50 12.73
CA PHE A 245 -9.15 -5.98 11.92
C PHE A 245 -10.46 -5.32 12.30
N PHE A 246 -11.16 -4.85 11.29
CA PHE A 246 -12.46 -4.21 11.40
C PHE A 246 -13.48 -5.00 10.58
N GLY A 247 -14.25 -5.84 11.30
CA GLY A 247 -15.42 -6.52 10.77
C GLY A 247 -16.65 -5.62 10.78
N SER A 248 -17.83 -6.18 10.48
CA SER A 248 -19.08 -5.41 10.47
C SER A 248 -19.38 -4.81 11.85
N LYS A 249 -19.12 -5.56 12.93
CA LYS A 249 -19.37 -5.14 14.31
C LYS A 249 -18.58 -3.90 14.70
N GLU A 250 -17.29 -3.86 14.38
CA GLU A 250 -16.44 -2.71 14.68
C GLU A 250 -16.86 -1.49 13.86
N ILE A 251 -17.18 -1.68 12.57
CA ILE A 251 -17.66 -0.58 11.72
C ILE A 251 -18.99 -0.02 12.23
N ASP A 252 -19.92 -0.87 12.64
CA ASP A 252 -21.20 -0.44 13.22
C ASP A 252 -21.00 0.30 14.54
N ALA A 253 -20.07 -0.16 15.38
CA ALA A 253 -19.70 0.54 16.60
C ALA A 253 -19.15 1.95 16.31
N LEU A 254 -18.28 2.09 15.30
CA LEU A 254 -17.76 3.40 14.89
C LEU A 254 -18.86 4.30 14.32
N ARG A 255 -19.78 3.75 13.52
CA ARG A 255 -20.92 4.51 12.97
C ARG A 255 -21.83 5.07 14.06
N CYS A 256 -22.00 4.36 15.17
CA CYS A 256 -22.78 4.82 16.33
C CYS A 256 -22.19 6.04 17.05
N LEU A 257 -20.92 6.40 16.78
CA LEU A 257 -20.28 7.58 17.37
C LEU A 257 -20.71 8.89 16.70
N PHE A 258 -21.48 8.80 15.61
CA PHE A 258 -21.94 9.95 14.85
C PHE A 258 -23.46 10.07 14.90
N PRO A 259 -24.02 11.29 14.82
CA PRO A 259 -25.44 11.48 14.60
C PRO A 259 -25.94 10.67 13.39
N PRO A 260 -27.18 10.13 13.41
CA PRO A 260 -27.67 9.23 12.37
C PRO A 260 -27.53 9.76 10.94
N HIS A 261 -27.84 11.04 10.71
CA HIS A 261 -27.72 11.66 9.38
C HIS A 261 -26.27 11.76 8.88
N ILE A 262 -25.30 11.98 9.79
CA ILE A 262 -23.87 12.01 9.46
C ILE A 262 -23.39 10.59 9.15
N ALA A 263 -23.77 9.62 9.98
CA ALA A 263 -23.41 8.22 9.77
C ALA A 263 -23.95 7.68 8.44
N GLN A 264 -25.21 7.97 8.11
CA GLN A 264 -25.86 7.52 6.86
C GLN A 264 -25.23 8.15 5.61
N SER A 265 -24.82 9.42 5.69
CA SER A 265 -24.20 10.14 4.56
C SER A 265 -22.68 9.90 4.45
N SER A 266 -22.10 8.98 5.22
CA SER A 266 -20.66 8.73 5.27
C SER A 266 -20.33 7.29 4.94
N THR A 267 -19.29 7.12 4.12
CA THR A 267 -18.79 5.80 3.75
C THR A 267 -18.02 5.17 4.93
N THR A 268 -17.79 3.85 4.85
CA THR A 268 -16.96 3.17 5.85
C THR A 268 -15.53 3.70 5.87
N PHE A 269 -15.00 4.09 4.69
CA PHE A 269 -13.70 4.75 4.60
C PHE A 269 -13.71 6.05 5.40
N ASP A 270 -14.74 6.89 5.24
CA ASP A 270 -14.82 8.21 5.89
C ASP A 270 -14.82 8.06 7.43
N VAL A 271 -15.70 7.20 7.94
CA VAL A 271 -15.87 6.96 9.37
C VAL A 271 -14.61 6.36 9.99
N LEU A 272 -14.07 5.30 9.38
CA LEU A 272 -12.90 4.61 9.92
C LEU A 272 -11.65 5.51 9.87
N THR A 273 -11.42 6.20 8.76
CA THR A 273 -10.25 7.08 8.59
C THR A 273 -10.27 8.25 9.56
N ALA A 274 -11.44 8.86 9.79
CA ALA A 274 -11.57 9.94 10.78
C ALA A 274 -11.17 9.50 12.19
N CYS A 275 -11.60 8.31 12.61
CA CYS A 275 -11.21 7.71 13.88
C CYS A 275 -9.70 7.47 13.95
N LEU A 276 -9.15 6.79 12.93
CA LEU A 276 -7.75 6.41 12.90
C LEU A 276 -6.83 7.65 12.86
N TRP A 277 -7.18 8.68 12.09
CA TRP A 277 -6.39 9.92 12.01
C TRP A 277 -6.32 10.64 13.35
N ARG A 278 -7.45 10.70 14.09
CA ARG A 278 -7.48 11.26 15.44
C ARG A 278 -6.66 10.42 16.42
N CYS A 279 -6.84 9.09 16.43
CA CYS A 279 -6.06 8.19 17.28
C CYS A 279 -4.57 8.30 16.99
N HIS A 280 -4.18 8.30 15.71
CA HIS A 280 -2.81 8.45 15.25
C HIS A 280 -2.18 9.74 15.79
N THR A 281 -2.90 10.86 15.65
CA THR A 281 -2.41 12.16 16.12
C THR A 281 -2.30 12.23 17.63
N ALA A 282 -3.31 11.76 18.37
CA ALA A 282 -3.30 11.72 19.83
C ALA A 282 -2.15 10.84 20.37
N ALA A 283 -1.94 9.69 19.74
CA ALA A 283 -0.91 8.74 20.11
C ALA A 283 0.52 9.30 19.96
N LEU A 284 0.75 10.25 19.05
CA LEU A 284 2.06 10.85 18.86
C LEU A 284 2.46 11.86 19.95
N GLN A 285 1.52 12.36 20.75
CA GLN A 285 1.78 13.29 21.87
C GLN A 285 2.69 14.47 21.52
N TRP A 286 2.37 15.14 20.41
CA TRP A 286 3.03 16.39 20.01
C TRP A 286 3.04 17.40 21.16
N LYS A 287 4.19 18.04 21.39
CA LYS A 287 4.33 19.06 22.45
C LYS A 287 3.67 20.36 22.02
N ASN A 288 3.89 20.77 20.77
CA ASN A 288 3.23 21.94 20.20
C ASN A 288 1.76 21.64 19.83
N PRO A 289 0.77 22.24 20.52
CA PRO A 289 -0.66 22.05 20.19
C PRO A 289 -1.04 22.63 18.81
N ASN A 290 -0.26 23.59 18.31
CA ASN A 290 -0.46 24.22 17.00
C ASN A 290 0.29 23.51 15.87
N GLN A 291 1.02 22.42 16.16
CA GLN A 291 1.66 21.61 15.13
C GLN A 291 0.62 21.18 14.09
N GLU A 292 0.91 21.45 12.81
CA GLU A 292 0.08 20.98 11.71
C GLU A 292 0.21 19.47 11.56
N VAL A 293 -0.94 18.82 11.46
CA VAL A 293 -1.08 17.40 11.13
C VAL A 293 -1.92 17.27 9.87
N ARG A 294 -1.58 16.28 9.05
CA ARG A 294 -2.17 16.12 7.72
C ARG A 294 -2.84 14.76 7.61
N PHE A 295 -3.95 14.72 6.89
CA PHE A 295 -4.48 13.48 6.33
C PHE A 295 -4.36 13.54 4.81
N MET A 296 -3.64 12.59 4.23
CA MET A 296 -3.48 12.48 2.77
C MET A 296 -4.29 11.28 2.28
N CYS A 297 -5.23 11.53 1.38
CA CYS A 297 -6.07 10.49 0.82
C CYS A 297 -5.50 10.03 -0.53
N VAL A 298 -5.16 8.74 -0.67
CA VAL A 298 -4.83 8.18 -1.99
C VAL A 298 -6.13 8.04 -2.80
N VAL A 299 -6.29 8.84 -3.86
CA VAL A 299 -7.48 8.79 -4.72
C VAL A 299 -7.09 8.39 -6.15
N ASN A 300 -7.64 7.27 -6.61
CA ASN A 300 -7.33 6.66 -7.91
C ASN A 300 -8.05 7.40 -9.06
N THR A 301 -7.29 7.89 -10.03
CA THR A 301 -7.77 8.67 -11.19
C THR A 301 -8.40 7.82 -12.29
N ARG A 302 -8.40 6.49 -12.15
CA ARG A 302 -9.16 5.59 -13.03
C ARG A 302 -10.67 5.62 -12.75
N PHE A 303 -11.08 6.10 -11.58
CA PHE A 303 -12.45 6.05 -11.11
C PHE A 303 -12.92 7.42 -10.57
N GLU A 304 -14.23 7.56 -10.40
CA GLU A 304 -14.80 8.74 -9.75
C GLU A 304 -14.21 8.94 -8.33
N PRO A 305 -13.97 10.19 -7.88
CA PRO A 305 -14.42 11.45 -8.51
C PRO A 305 -13.39 12.15 -9.43
N CYS A 306 -12.16 11.64 -9.54
CA CYS A 306 -11.10 12.25 -10.36
C CYS A 306 -10.82 11.49 -11.65
N ARG A 307 -11.86 10.83 -12.19
CA ARG A 307 -11.78 10.12 -13.46
C ARG A 307 -11.49 11.10 -14.59
N LEU A 308 -10.47 10.81 -15.40
CA LEU A 308 -10.16 11.61 -16.60
C LEU A 308 -11.25 11.47 -17.68
N ASN A 309 -11.36 12.48 -18.54
CA ASN A 309 -12.20 12.46 -19.73
C ASN A 309 -11.38 12.83 -20.99
N PRO A 310 -11.00 11.85 -21.85
CA PRO A 310 -11.43 10.46 -21.82
C PRO A 310 -10.78 9.65 -20.67
N PRO A 311 -11.41 8.54 -20.22
CA PRO A 311 -10.86 7.67 -19.20
C PRO A 311 -9.51 7.07 -19.61
N LEU A 312 -8.67 6.79 -18.62
CA LEU A 312 -7.44 6.01 -18.84
C LEU A 312 -7.81 4.64 -19.47
N PRO A 313 -7.00 4.15 -20.43
CA PRO A 313 -7.19 2.83 -21.01
C PRO A 313 -7.21 1.74 -19.93
N GLU A 314 -8.01 0.70 -20.13
CA GLU A 314 -8.14 -0.41 -19.17
C GLU A 314 -6.78 -1.04 -18.81
N GLY A 315 -5.88 -1.15 -19.79
CA GLY A 315 -4.53 -1.69 -19.59
C GLY A 315 -3.51 -0.73 -18.99
N TYR A 316 -3.87 0.51 -18.66
CA TYR A 316 -2.95 1.50 -18.10
C TYR A 316 -2.47 1.05 -16.72
N TYR A 317 -1.19 0.68 -16.65
CA TYR A 317 -0.57 0.11 -15.45
C TYR A 317 0.34 1.08 -14.70
N GLY A 318 0.48 2.33 -15.17
CA GLY A 318 1.26 3.36 -14.46
C GLY A 318 0.63 3.83 -13.15
N ASN A 319 1.28 4.77 -12.48
CA ASN A 319 0.65 5.47 -11.38
C ASN A 319 -0.50 6.34 -11.92
N ALA A 320 -1.66 6.21 -11.28
CA ALA A 320 -2.84 6.99 -11.60
C ALA A 320 -3.60 7.27 -10.30
N PHE A 321 -2.97 8.05 -9.42
CA PHE A 321 -3.58 8.56 -8.20
C PHE A 321 -3.04 9.94 -7.84
N VAL A 322 -3.78 10.64 -6.97
CA VAL A 322 -3.39 11.92 -6.35
C VAL A 322 -3.57 11.85 -4.84
N LEU A 323 -3.02 12.84 -4.12
CA LEU A 323 -3.02 12.91 -2.65
C LEU A 323 -3.73 14.17 -2.09
N PRO A 324 -5.02 14.42 -2.38
CA PRO A 324 -5.78 15.46 -1.71
C PRO A 324 -5.61 15.40 -0.19
N THR A 325 -5.31 16.56 0.40
CA THR A 325 -4.77 16.63 1.76
C THR A 325 -5.58 17.56 2.65
N ALA A 326 -6.12 17.02 3.74
CA ALA A 326 -6.67 17.82 4.82
C ALA A 326 -5.56 18.25 5.78
N VAL A 327 -5.64 19.48 6.28
CA VAL A 327 -4.72 20.04 7.29
C VAL A 327 -5.53 20.48 8.51
N SER A 328 -5.02 20.17 9.70
CA SER A 328 -5.52 20.68 10.98
C SER A 328 -4.35 20.86 11.95
N THR A 329 -4.59 21.46 13.11
CA THR A 329 -3.63 21.40 14.23
C THR A 329 -3.92 20.20 15.13
N VAL A 330 -2.91 19.78 15.89
CA VAL A 330 -3.04 18.74 16.94
C VAL A 330 -4.19 19.07 17.89
N GLU A 331 -4.24 20.30 18.40
CA GLU A 331 -5.28 20.73 19.34
C GLU A 331 -6.68 20.59 18.74
N MET A 332 -6.86 21.11 17.52
CA MET A 332 -8.16 21.11 16.86
C MET A 332 -8.63 19.69 16.55
N LEU A 333 -7.74 18.82 16.07
CA LEU A 333 -8.08 17.45 15.72
C LEU A 333 -8.40 16.59 16.95
N CYS A 334 -7.65 16.76 18.04
CA CYS A 334 -7.79 15.94 19.25
C CYS A 334 -8.91 16.43 20.18
N ARG A 335 -9.16 17.74 20.29
CA ARG A 335 -10.15 18.30 21.23
C ARG A 335 -11.56 18.43 20.66
N ARG A 336 -11.72 18.51 19.34
CA ARG A 336 -13.05 18.63 18.72
C ARG A 336 -13.75 17.26 18.63
N PRO A 337 -15.09 17.27 18.48
CA PRO A 337 -15.84 16.05 18.22
C PRO A 337 -15.32 15.31 16.98
N LEU A 338 -15.46 13.99 16.96
CA LEU A 338 -14.99 13.15 15.85
C LEU A 338 -15.59 13.53 14.49
N SER A 339 -16.78 14.15 14.48
CA SER A 339 -17.40 14.71 13.27
C SER A 339 -16.52 15.77 12.58
N TYR A 340 -15.69 16.50 13.31
CA TYR A 340 -14.75 17.46 12.73
C TYR A 340 -13.69 16.75 11.86
N ALA A 341 -13.07 15.68 12.37
CA ALA A 341 -12.13 14.87 11.60
C ALA A 341 -12.82 14.25 10.37
N LEU A 342 -14.05 13.77 10.54
CA LEU A 342 -14.86 13.21 9.46
C LEU A 342 -15.15 14.21 8.35
N GLU A 343 -15.53 15.44 8.69
CA GLU A 343 -15.76 16.51 7.72
C GLU A 343 -14.50 16.84 6.92
N LEU A 344 -13.34 16.91 7.59
CA LEU A 344 -12.05 17.13 6.93
C LEU A 344 -11.69 15.99 5.96
N VAL A 345 -11.85 14.74 6.38
CA VAL A 345 -11.62 13.56 5.51
C VAL A 345 -12.53 13.61 4.29
N LYS A 346 -13.82 13.89 4.48
CA LYS A 346 -14.79 14.00 3.38
C LYS A 346 -14.46 15.16 2.45
N LYS A 347 -13.98 16.29 2.98
CA LYS A 347 -13.57 17.44 2.18
C LYS A 347 -12.36 17.11 1.31
N ALA A 348 -11.28 16.58 1.89
CA ALA A 348 -10.09 16.18 1.14
C ALA A 348 -10.44 15.21 0.01
N LYS A 349 -11.21 14.15 0.29
CA LYS A 349 -11.62 13.19 -0.73
C LYS A 349 -12.44 13.83 -1.87
N LYS A 350 -13.27 14.84 -1.57
CA LYS A 350 -14.08 15.57 -2.57
C LYS A 350 -13.27 16.56 -3.42
N GLU A 351 -12.11 17.01 -2.95
CA GLU A 351 -11.22 17.88 -3.72
C GLU A 351 -10.54 17.13 -4.88
N ALA A 352 -10.48 15.80 -4.81
CA ALA A 352 -10.04 14.98 -5.91
C ALA A 352 -10.95 15.19 -7.13
N SER A 353 -10.40 15.79 -8.17
CA SER A 353 -11.06 16.06 -9.44
C SER A 353 -10.05 15.89 -10.56
N GLU A 354 -10.52 15.78 -11.81
CA GLU A 354 -9.64 15.79 -12.99
C GLU A 354 -8.70 17.00 -13.00
N GLU A 355 -9.19 18.19 -12.66
CA GLU A 355 -8.34 19.38 -12.57
C GLU A 355 -7.29 19.29 -11.44
N TYR A 356 -7.59 18.60 -10.33
CA TYR A 356 -6.58 18.33 -9.30
C TYR A 356 -5.44 17.48 -9.86
N VAL A 357 -5.76 16.47 -10.69
CA VAL A 357 -4.75 15.62 -11.35
C VAL A 357 -3.84 16.44 -12.26
N HIS A 358 -4.43 17.28 -13.12
CA HIS A 358 -3.65 18.16 -14.00
C HIS A 358 -2.82 19.18 -13.20
N SER A 359 -3.37 19.76 -12.14
CA SER A 359 -2.64 20.68 -11.26
C SER A 359 -1.45 20.00 -10.58
N THR A 360 -1.59 18.74 -10.15
CA THR A 360 -0.48 17.95 -9.58
C THR A 360 0.61 17.71 -10.62
N ALA A 361 0.26 17.27 -11.84
CA ALA A 361 1.23 17.07 -12.91
C ALA A 361 2.00 18.36 -13.25
N ASP A 362 1.28 19.48 -13.37
CA ASP A 362 1.87 20.80 -13.61
C ASP A 362 2.79 21.26 -12.48
N LEU A 363 2.43 20.95 -11.22
CA LEU A 363 3.27 21.25 -10.06
C LEU A 363 4.59 20.48 -10.13
N MET A 364 4.57 19.20 -10.53
CA MET A 364 5.79 18.40 -10.66
C MET A 364 6.74 18.98 -11.69
N GLU A 365 6.22 19.46 -12.81
CA GLU A 365 7.01 20.10 -13.86
C GLU A 365 7.55 21.48 -13.43
N ILE A 366 6.71 22.34 -12.82
CA ILE A 366 7.08 23.70 -12.40
C ILE A 366 8.06 23.71 -11.22
N LYS A 367 7.82 22.85 -10.22
CA LYS A 367 8.60 22.82 -8.97
C LYS A 367 9.71 21.79 -8.97
N GLY A 368 9.85 21.01 -10.04
CA GLY A 368 10.90 19.98 -10.15
C GLY A 368 10.69 18.82 -9.17
N ARG A 369 9.48 18.25 -9.14
CA ARG A 369 9.10 17.07 -8.35
C ARG A 369 9.37 17.23 -6.84
N PRO A 370 8.73 18.21 -6.16
CA PRO A 370 9.00 18.49 -4.76
C PRO A 370 8.72 17.29 -3.84
N PRO A 371 9.45 17.16 -2.70
CA PRO A 371 9.23 16.09 -1.76
C PRO A 371 7.90 16.23 -1.02
N LEU A 372 7.30 15.09 -0.62
CA LEU A 372 6.10 15.05 0.21
C LEU A 372 6.38 15.61 1.61
N SER A 373 5.40 16.31 2.17
CA SER A 373 5.39 16.76 3.56
C SER A 373 4.97 15.62 4.48
N LEU A 374 5.93 14.83 4.98
CA LEU A 374 5.65 13.61 5.73
C LEU A 374 5.46 13.80 7.23
N THR A 375 5.99 14.87 7.82
CA THR A 375 5.92 15.06 9.26
C THR A 375 4.49 15.35 9.73
N GLY A 376 4.02 14.57 10.72
CA GLY A 376 2.64 14.67 11.21
C GLY A 376 1.58 14.20 10.23
N SER A 377 1.98 13.56 9.12
CA SER A 377 1.08 13.12 8.06
C SER A 377 0.62 11.68 8.30
N PHE A 378 -0.69 11.48 8.16
CA PHE A 378 -1.33 10.18 8.14
C PHE A 378 -1.84 9.94 6.72
N ILE A 379 -1.27 8.97 6.01
CA ILE A 379 -1.57 8.67 4.61
C ILE A 379 -2.36 7.36 4.57
N MET A 380 -3.52 7.34 3.92
CA MET A 380 -4.34 6.13 3.81
C MET A 380 -4.47 5.68 2.36
N SER A 381 -4.01 4.45 2.10
CA SER A 381 -4.18 3.74 0.83
C SER A 381 -5.22 2.63 0.98
N ASP A 382 -6.30 2.70 0.21
CA ASP A 382 -7.35 1.68 0.22
C ASP A 382 -7.19 0.73 -0.98
N ILE A 383 -6.77 -0.51 -0.70
CA ILE A 383 -6.57 -1.54 -1.72
C ILE A 383 -7.63 -2.65 -1.65
N ILE A 384 -8.75 -2.43 -0.94
CA ILE A 384 -9.83 -3.41 -0.79
C ILE A 384 -10.39 -3.86 -2.14
N LYS A 385 -10.49 -2.93 -3.10
CA LYS A 385 -11.08 -3.17 -4.43
C LYS A 385 -10.03 -3.46 -5.51
N SER A 386 -8.78 -3.69 -5.14
CA SER A 386 -7.71 -3.97 -6.10
C SER A 386 -7.85 -5.34 -6.79
N GLY A 387 -8.54 -6.29 -6.16
CA GLY A 387 -8.62 -7.68 -6.63
C GLY A 387 -7.34 -8.47 -6.41
N ILE A 388 -6.46 -7.99 -5.51
CA ILE A 388 -5.18 -8.64 -5.16
C ILE A 388 -5.37 -10.05 -4.58
N THR A 389 -6.48 -10.30 -3.88
CA THR A 389 -6.82 -11.59 -3.27
C THR A 389 -7.33 -12.64 -4.26
N ASP A 390 -7.57 -12.27 -5.52
CA ASP A 390 -8.08 -13.18 -6.56
C ASP A 390 -6.96 -13.75 -7.45
N VAL A 391 -5.69 -13.48 -7.12
CA VAL A 391 -4.53 -13.95 -7.89
C VAL A 391 -4.23 -15.41 -7.54
N ASP A 392 -4.37 -16.29 -8.53
CA ASP A 392 -4.14 -17.73 -8.40
C ASP A 392 -3.09 -18.21 -9.43
N TYR A 393 -1.96 -18.72 -8.96
CA TYR A 393 -0.91 -19.29 -9.83
C TYR A 393 -1.12 -20.79 -10.15
N GLY A 394 -2.29 -21.34 -9.79
CA GLY A 394 -2.65 -22.76 -9.84
C GLY A 394 -2.81 -23.41 -8.45
N TRP A 395 -2.42 -22.72 -7.37
CA TRP A 395 -2.48 -23.23 -5.99
C TRP A 395 -3.77 -22.83 -5.25
N GLY A 396 -4.71 -22.16 -5.90
CA GLY A 396 -5.92 -21.63 -5.27
C GLY A 396 -5.72 -20.21 -4.75
N LYS A 397 -6.72 -19.71 -4.02
CA LYS A 397 -6.65 -18.35 -3.43
C LYS A 397 -5.53 -18.27 -2.37
N PRO A 398 -4.80 -17.14 -2.31
CA PRO A 398 -3.80 -16.94 -1.28
C PRO A 398 -4.45 -16.84 0.11
N LEU A 399 -3.75 -17.33 1.13
CA LEU A 399 -4.10 -17.14 2.54
C LEU A 399 -3.95 -15.68 2.97
N TYR A 400 -2.98 -14.99 2.38
CA TYR A 400 -2.77 -13.55 2.53
C TYR A 400 -2.22 -12.97 1.24
N SER A 401 -2.70 -11.79 0.85
CA SER A 401 -2.20 -11.06 -0.30
C SER A 401 -2.29 -9.56 -0.07
N GLY A 402 -1.15 -8.87 -0.06
CA GLY A 402 -1.07 -7.45 0.30
C GLY A 402 0.33 -7.01 0.71
N PRO A 403 0.45 -5.78 1.24
CA PRO A 403 1.70 -5.27 1.81
C PRO A 403 2.18 -6.13 2.99
N ASP A 404 3.49 -6.31 3.12
CA ASP A 404 4.10 -7.06 4.23
C ASP A 404 4.14 -6.29 5.56
N LYS A 405 4.01 -4.97 5.50
CA LYS A 405 4.01 -4.08 6.66
C LYS A 405 3.30 -2.77 6.34
N ALA A 406 2.97 -2.03 7.39
CA ALA A 406 2.59 -0.62 7.29
C ALA A 406 3.84 0.26 7.17
N GLY A 407 3.68 1.47 6.66
CA GLY A 407 4.79 2.35 6.34
C GLY A 407 5.63 1.79 5.18
N MET A 408 6.35 2.67 4.52
CA MET A 408 7.49 2.31 3.67
C MET A 408 8.72 3.01 4.25
N ASP A 409 9.92 2.53 3.97
CA ASP A 409 11.12 2.98 4.70
C ASP A 409 11.27 4.53 4.67
N ASP A 410 10.92 5.16 3.55
CA ASP A 410 10.91 6.63 3.40
C ASP A 410 9.56 7.31 3.70
N ILE A 411 8.49 6.55 3.93
CA ILE A 411 7.11 7.05 4.14
C ILE A 411 6.47 6.36 5.35
N PRO A 412 6.89 6.69 6.59
CA PRO A 412 6.44 6.00 7.79
C PRO A 412 4.94 6.20 8.07
N GLY A 413 4.35 7.32 7.64
CA GLY A 413 2.93 7.65 7.82
C GLY A 413 1.96 6.90 6.90
N LEU A 414 2.45 6.02 6.01
CA LEU A 414 1.62 5.27 5.08
C LEU A 414 0.92 4.09 5.77
N SER A 415 -0.41 4.08 5.68
CA SER A 415 -1.27 3.02 6.21
C SER A 415 -2.12 2.42 5.09
N PHE A 416 -2.56 1.19 5.29
CA PHE A 416 -3.29 0.44 4.27
C PHE A 416 -4.61 -0.11 4.79
N TYR A 417 -5.65 -0.08 3.95
CA TYR A 417 -6.79 -0.96 4.07
C TYR A 417 -6.64 -2.14 3.11
N VAL A 418 -6.48 -3.32 3.66
CA VAL A 418 -6.30 -4.59 2.93
C VAL A 418 -7.58 -5.42 3.07
N PRO A 419 -8.13 -5.99 1.98
CA PRO A 419 -9.26 -6.90 2.08
C PRO A 419 -8.82 -8.18 2.79
N TYR A 420 -9.54 -8.60 3.83
CA TYR A 420 -9.17 -9.80 4.58
C TYR A 420 -10.41 -10.56 5.03
N THR A 421 -10.35 -11.88 4.94
CA THR A 421 -11.34 -12.78 5.51
C THR A 421 -10.64 -13.60 6.58
N ASN A 422 -11.08 -13.49 7.83
CA ASN A 422 -10.45 -14.19 8.93
C ASN A 422 -10.81 -15.68 8.96
N SER A 423 -10.14 -16.43 9.82
CA SER A 423 -10.36 -17.85 10.08
C SER A 423 -11.80 -18.23 10.47
N LYS A 424 -12.62 -17.27 10.90
CA LYS A 424 -14.05 -17.46 11.22
C LYS A 424 -14.97 -17.22 10.01
N GLY A 425 -14.41 -16.92 8.84
CA GLY A 425 -15.15 -16.58 7.63
C GLY A 425 -15.72 -15.15 7.63
N GLU A 426 -15.33 -14.31 8.60
CA GLU A 426 -15.78 -12.92 8.64
C GLU A 426 -14.92 -12.09 7.69
N HIS A 427 -15.59 -11.49 6.70
CA HIS A 427 -14.97 -10.56 5.77
C HIS A 427 -14.91 -9.15 6.36
N GLY A 428 -13.74 -8.51 6.27
CA GLY A 428 -13.52 -7.21 6.85
C GLY A 428 -12.32 -6.49 6.25
N ARG A 429 -11.86 -5.46 6.98
CA ARG A 429 -10.72 -4.64 6.60
C ARG A 429 -9.60 -4.89 7.57
N LEU A 430 -8.45 -5.28 7.05
CA LEU A 430 -7.21 -5.27 7.80
C LEU A 430 -6.54 -3.91 7.62
N VAL A 431 -6.33 -3.20 8.73
CA VAL A 431 -5.69 -1.90 8.77
C VAL A 431 -4.26 -2.09 9.25
N LEU A 432 -3.31 -1.74 8.39
CA LEU A 432 -1.88 -1.77 8.69
C LEU A 432 -1.45 -0.39 9.19
N ILE A 433 -0.89 -0.30 10.40
CA ILE A 433 -0.39 0.94 11.01
C ILE A 433 1.08 0.80 11.39
N CYS A 434 1.88 1.84 11.12
CA CYS A 434 3.26 1.97 11.59
C CYS A 434 3.36 3.19 12.50
N LEU A 435 3.86 3.00 13.71
CA LEU A 435 4.10 4.06 14.68
C LEU A 435 5.36 3.73 15.50
N PRO A 436 6.02 4.72 16.12
CA PRO A 436 6.97 4.46 17.18
C PRO A 436 6.40 3.53 18.25
N GLN A 437 7.20 2.62 18.79
CA GLN A 437 6.72 1.56 19.69
C GLN A 437 5.83 2.06 20.85
N GLU A 438 6.22 3.15 21.52
CA GLU A 438 5.41 3.72 22.61
C GLU A 438 4.15 4.43 22.11
N ALA A 439 4.20 5.03 20.92
CA ALA A 439 3.02 5.61 20.28
C ALA A 439 2.02 4.51 19.86
N MET A 440 2.50 3.34 19.42
CA MET A 440 1.61 2.22 19.06
C MET A 440 0.76 1.76 20.25
N LYS A 441 1.35 1.61 21.45
CA LYS A 441 0.60 1.26 22.67
C LYS A 441 -0.49 2.30 22.99
N ARG A 442 -0.17 3.59 22.84
CA ARG A 442 -1.16 4.67 23.04
C ARG A 442 -2.24 4.64 21.97
N PHE A 443 -1.88 4.42 20.72
CA PHE A 443 -2.81 4.28 19.61
C PHE A 443 -3.81 3.15 19.85
N GLU A 444 -3.34 1.99 20.30
CA GLU A 444 -4.18 0.86 20.69
C GLU A 444 -5.16 1.24 21.81
N ASN A 445 -4.70 1.95 22.83
CA ASN A 445 -5.55 2.42 23.93
C ASN A 445 -6.61 3.43 23.45
N GLU A 446 -6.23 4.42 22.64
CA GLU A 446 -7.16 5.39 22.05
C GLU A 446 -8.22 4.69 21.19
N LEU A 447 -7.79 3.77 20.33
CA LEU A 447 -8.70 3.01 19.46
C LEU A 447 -9.66 2.12 20.27
N ASN A 448 -9.15 1.41 21.28
CA ASN A 448 -9.98 0.59 22.16
C ASN A 448 -10.96 1.45 22.96
N GLY A 449 -10.52 2.61 23.47
CA GLY A 449 -11.39 3.56 24.16
C GLY A 449 -12.55 4.02 23.30
N ILE A 450 -12.29 4.39 22.04
CA ILE A 450 -13.31 4.77 21.07
C ILE A 450 -14.35 3.65 20.85
N LEU A 451 -13.90 2.41 20.75
CA LEU A 451 -14.77 1.26 20.49
C LEU A 451 -15.54 0.80 21.73
N GLN A 452 -15.02 1.03 22.94
CA GLN A 452 -15.61 0.63 24.21
C GLN A 452 -16.64 1.63 24.77
N ILE A 453 -16.69 2.88 24.28
CA ILE A 453 -17.68 3.91 24.71
C ILE A 453 -19.14 3.40 24.60
N LYS A 454 -19.41 2.30 23.89
CA LYS A 454 -20.74 1.68 23.79
C LYS A 454 -21.10 0.67 24.88
N ASP A 455 -20.15 0.05 25.59
CA ASP A 455 -20.53 -0.88 26.68
C ASP A 455 -21.12 -0.15 27.89
N ILE A 456 -20.86 1.16 28.02
CA ILE A 456 -21.40 2.02 29.08
C ILE A 456 -22.74 2.69 28.68
N GLN A 457 -23.07 2.76 27.38
CA GLN A 457 -24.30 3.38 26.87
C GLN A 457 -25.45 2.40 26.56
N LYS A 458 -25.34 1.13 26.95
CA LYS A 458 -26.56 0.29 27.06
C LYS A 458 -27.38 0.81 28.24
N PRO A 459 -28.69 1.11 28.07
CA PRO A 459 -29.53 1.39 29.23
C PRO A 459 -29.49 0.16 30.13
N THR A 460 -29.01 0.34 31.36
CA THR A 460 -29.25 -0.61 32.44
C THR A 460 -30.73 -0.92 32.41
N LYS A 461 -31.09 -2.17 32.10
CA LYS A 461 -32.48 -2.61 32.27
C LYS A 461 -32.84 -2.30 33.71
N SER A 462 -33.72 -1.32 33.89
CA SER A 462 -34.37 -1.09 35.17
C SER A 462 -35.00 -2.42 35.56
N ILE A 463 -34.48 -3.02 36.62
CA ILE A 463 -35.17 -4.08 37.33
C ILE A 463 -36.30 -3.38 38.07
N SER A 464 -37.44 -3.23 37.40
CA SER A 464 -38.71 -3.00 38.08
C SER A 464 -39.18 -4.36 38.60
N ASN A 465 -38.85 -4.66 39.86
CA ASN A 465 -39.51 -5.69 40.64
C ASN A 465 -40.68 -5.04 41.41
N LEU A 466 -41.76 -5.83 41.51
CA LEU A 466 -43.06 -5.64 42.18
C LEU A 466 -44.17 -5.00 41.34
#